data_AF-A0AAN8ZSS7-F1
#
_entry.id   AF-A0AAN8ZSS7-F1
#
_cell.length_a   1.000
_cell.length_b   1.000
_cell.length_c   1.000
_cell.angle_alpha   90.00
_cell.angle_beta   90.00
_cell.angle_gamma   90.00
#
_symmetry.space_group_name_H-M   'P 1'
#
loop_
_entity.id
_entity.type
_entity.pdbx_description
1 polymer ?
#
loop_
_entity_poly.entity_id
_entity_poly.type
_entity_poly.pdbx_seq_one_letter_code
_entity_poly.pdbx_strand_id
1 'polypeptide(L)'
;HRFRQVVTFNGEVNRGRFGLSLTGLSDINMDGIADVAVGAPYGGKDGRGAVFIYHGFEIKSGELISEDMKKPTQIIYASELSQRLVTFGWSLSGGLDMDNNLYPDLLVGSYASNAAVLLKSRPVVNVFNHTLKFLSEGKTIDIESASQETSGCRTPSGHSVACILLEFCVGYRGTGVPDDIELFIEYTLDEKVNEPRMFFMSNEKRDLQEQLQLEREIATCKVHQVYVMTTLTDKLTPLAAGVKYSLVEPSYRRAPRSLTPILNQRQKLSLSDSITIQKNCGEDNVCIPDLILTFTAPEKYISDRKKLLEVDVRVINNAEDAFEARVYVPVPAGLSYINFKAKDNTSVTCFLRAVGSNVSVICDIGNPLPMHKGVHFGLSFEQLGDPVDNQFLFLVTANSTNAEEPRSREDNIALKSVLVDADTQLILYGSSDPENVEYNRTLYDFKYKTREEHLGPQITHKYGLSNKGPSHVMESEVVILWPTKTLSGE
;
A
#
# COMPACT_ATOMS: atom_id res chain seq x y z
N HIS A 1 -57.99 -18.07 5.68
CA HIS A 1 -56.95 -17.15 6.18
C HIS A 1 -56.53 -16.21 5.07
N ARG A 2 -56.63 -14.88 5.25
CA ARG A 2 -56.04 -13.91 4.31
C ARG A 2 -54.61 -13.66 4.77
N PHE A 3 -53.65 -14.33 4.14
CA PHE A 3 -52.23 -14.04 4.35
C PHE A 3 -51.96 -12.63 3.82
N ARG A 4 -51.46 -11.73 4.67
CA ARG A 4 -51.21 -10.32 4.31
C ARG A 4 -50.00 -10.14 3.40
N GLN A 5 -49.07 -11.10 3.42
CA GLN A 5 -47.84 -11.10 2.65
C GLN A 5 -47.39 -12.54 2.44
N VAL A 6 -46.88 -12.86 1.25
CA VAL A 6 -46.40 -14.21 0.88
C VAL A 6 -44.90 -14.15 0.70
N VAL A 7 -44.18 -15.04 1.38
CA VAL A 7 -42.75 -15.27 1.17
C VAL A 7 -42.59 -16.54 0.36
N THR A 8 -41.84 -16.47 -0.73
CA THR A 8 -41.58 -17.62 -1.60
C THR A 8 -40.12 -18.03 -1.47
N PHE A 9 -39.91 -19.30 -1.11
CA PHE A 9 -38.61 -19.95 -1.10
C PHE A 9 -38.53 -20.91 -2.28
N ASN A 10 -37.49 -20.78 -3.11
CA ASN A 10 -37.30 -21.60 -4.30
C ASN A 10 -36.12 -22.55 -4.11
N GLY A 11 -36.29 -23.81 -4.52
CA GLY A 11 -35.18 -24.76 -4.58
C GLY A 11 -34.28 -24.48 -5.78
N GLU A 12 -32.97 -24.53 -5.57
CA GLU A 12 -31.97 -24.25 -6.63
C GLU A 12 -31.67 -25.46 -7.52
N VAL A 13 -31.96 -26.68 -7.03
CA VAL A 13 -31.60 -27.93 -7.73
C VAL A 13 -32.78 -28.47 -8.53
N ASN A 14 -32.60 -28.56 -9.85
CA ASN A 14 -33.55 -29.19 -10.76
C ASN A 14 -33.86 -30.63 -10.32
N ARG A 15 -35.15 -30.99 -10.28
CA ARG A 15 -35.65 -32.30 -9.83
C ARG A 15 -35.32 -32.65 -8.36
N GLY A 16 -34.78 -31.71 -7.58
CA GLY A 16 -34.45 -31.92 -6.16
C GLY A 16 -35.67 -32.10 -5.26
N ARG A 17 -36.86 -31.70 -5.74
CA ARG A 17 -38.14 -31.70 -5.01
C ARG A 17 -38.07 -30.94 -3.68
N PHE A 18 -37.44 -29.77 -3.70
CA PHE A 18 -37.51 -28.83 -2.58
C PHE A 18 -38.97 -28.52 -2.23
N GLY A 19 -39.31 -28.61 -0.95
CA GLY A 19 -40.68 -28.42 -0.47
C GLY A 19 -41.54 -29.68 -0.49
N LEU A 20 -40.98 -30.88 -0.77
CA LEU A 20 -41.74 -32.13 -0.68
C LEU A 20 -42.23 -32.40 0.74
N SER A 21 -41.41 -32.06 1.73
CA SER A 21 -41.74 -32.14 3.15
C SER A 21 -41.45 -30.81 3.82
N LEU A 22 -42.25 -30.49 4.84
CA LEU A 22 -42.18 -29.26 5.61
C LEU A 22 -42.59 -29.57 7.05
N THR A 23 -41.84 -29.07 8.02
CA THR A 23 -42.23 -29.09 9.43
C THR A 23 -41.90 -27.76 10.09
N GLY A 24 -42.74 -27.34 11.03
CA GLY A 24 -42.33 -26.33 12.00
C GLY A 24 -41.28 -26.93 12.94
N LEU A 25 -40.32 -26.11 13.36
CA LEU A 25 -39.27 -26.48 14.32
C LEU A 25 -39.54 -25.91 15.71
N SER A 26 -40.65 -25.19 15.92
CA SER A 26 -40.74 -24.22 17.02
C SER A 26 -39.59 -23.22 16.89
N ASP A 27 -39.10 -22.66 17.99
CA ASP A 27 -37.97 -21.73 18.03
C ASP A 27 -36.66 -22.51 18.31
N ILE A 28 -35.88 -22.81 17.26
CA ILE A 28 -34.67 -23.64 17.31
C ILE A 28 -33.43 -22.85 17.75
N ASN A 29 -33.48 -21.52 17.69
CA ASN A 29 -32.40 -20.63 18.13
C ASN A 29 -32.75 -19.78 19.35
N MET A 30 -33.94 -19.96 19.93
CA MET A 30 -34.46 -19.28 21.11
C MET A 30 -34.51 -17.74 20.95
N ASP A 31 -34.83 -17.25 19.73
CA ASP A 31 -34.93 -15.82 19.44
C ASP A 31 -36.34 -15.24 19.58
N GLY A 32 -37.31 -16.07 19.94
CA GLY A 32 -38.72 -15.75 20.14
C GLY A 32 -39.58 -15.96 18.90
N ILE A 33 -39.02 -16.38 17.77
CA ILE A 33 -39.73 -16.60 16.51
C ILE A 33 -39.61 -18.06 16.10
N ALA A 34 -40.72 -18.66 15.65
CA ALA A 34 -40.71 -20.04 15.18
C ALA A 34 -40.05 -20.18 13.80
N ASP A 35 -39.30 -21.27 13.64
CA ASP A 35 -38.51 -21.65 12.48
C ASP A 35 -39.12 -22.82 11.74
N VAL A 36 -38.61 -23.09 10.53
CA VAL A 36 -39.10 -24.17 9.66
C VAL A 36 -37.97 -24.99 9.05
N ALA A 37 -38.21 -26.28 8.84
CA ALA A 37 -37.36 -27.16 8.06
C ALA A 37 -38.08 -27.61 6.78
N VAL A 38 -37.37 -27.54 5.65
CA VAL A 38 -37.86 -27.92 4.32
C VAL A 38 -37.01 -29.05 3.76
N GLY A 39 -37.63 -30.14 3.34
CA GLY A 39 -36.94 -31.27 2.74
C GLY A 39 -36.84 -31.18 1.22
N ALA A 40 -35.70 -31.61 0.69
CA ALA A 40 -35.45 -31.82 -0.73
C ALA A 40 -34.78 -33.19 -0.92
N PRO A 41 -35.54 -34.30 -0.94
CA PRO A 41 -34.98 -35.65 -0.88
C PRO A 41 -34.12 -36.07 -2.07
N TYR A 42 -34.16 -35.32 -3.17
CA TYR A 42 -33.30 -35.52 -4.33
C TYR A 42 -32.39 -34.31 -4.59
N GLY A 43 -32.32 -33.39 -3.62
CA GLY A 43 -31.42 -32.23 -3.64
C GLY A 43 -29.99 -32.59 -3.23
N GLY A 44 -29.16 -31.56 -3.07
CA GLY A 44 -27.72 -31.73 -2.84
C GLY A 44 -26.93 -31.94 -4.14
N LYS A 45 -25.61 -31.75 -4.07
CA LYS A 45 -24.73 -31.86 -5.25
C LYS A 45 -24.72 -33.27 -5.85
N ASP A 46 -24.99 -34.28 -5.04
CA ASP A 46 -25.00 -35.70 -5.40
C ASP A 46 -26.42 -36.28 -5.53
N GLY A 47 -27.47 -35.46 -5.40
CA GLY A 47 -28.87 -35.87 -5.54
C GLY A 47 -29.38 -36.81 -4.44
N ARG A 48 -28.66 -36.95 -3.33
CA ARG A 48 -28.99 -37.88 -2.25
C ARG A 48 -29.99 -37.34 -1.22
N GLY A 49 -30.20 -36.04 -1.23
CA GLY A 49 -31.16 -35.37 -0.37
C GLY A 49 -30.52 -34.35 0.55
N ALA A 50 -31.30 -33.32 0.88
CA ALA A 50 -30.91 -32.25 1.77
C ALA A 50 -32.12 -31.75 2.58
N VAL A 51 -31.83 -31.17 3.75
CA VAL A 51 -32.80 -30.45 4.57
C VAL A 51 -32.32 -29.03 4.77
N PHE A 52 -33.21 -28.06 4.58
CA PHE A 52 -32.95 -26.64 4.67
C PHE A 52 -33.64 -26.09 5.91
N ILE A 53 -32.89 -25.41 6.77
CA ILE A 53 -33.41 -24.74 7.96
C ILE A 53 -33.55 -23.26 7.64
N TYR A 54 -34.72 -22.71 7.93
CA TYR A 54 -35.01 -21.29 7.80
C TYR A 54 -35.44 -20.77 9.15
N HIS A 55 -34.67 -19.83 9.69
CA HIS A 55 -35.11 -19.13 10.88
C HIS A 55 -36.24 -18.17 10.56
N GLY A 56 -37.19 -18.06 11.49
CA GLY A 56 -38.26 -17.10 11.44
C GLY A 56 -37.73 -15.66 11.45
N PHE A 57 -38.58 -14.76 10.97
CA PHE A 57 -38.37 -13.33 11.03
C PHE A 57 -39.71 -12.60 11.07
N GLU A 58 -39.73 -11.45 11.74
CA GLU A 58 -40.88 -10.55 11.75
C GLU A 58 -40.77 -9.58 10.56
N ILE A 59 -41.89 -9.35 9.86
CA ILE A 59 -41.97 -8.35 8.79
C ILE A 59 -42.81 -7.19 9.31
N LYS A 60 -42.20 -6.01 9.45
CA LYS A 60 -42.95 -4.80 9.79
C LYS A 60 -43.75 -4.33 8.58
N SER A 61 -44.93 -3.76 8.83
CA SER A 61 -45.82 -3.30 7.77
C SER A 61 -45.12 -2.27 6.87
N GLY A 62 -44.98 -2.59 5.58
CA GLY A 62 -44.32 -1.74 4.58
C GLY A 62 -42.83 -2.02 4.38
N GLU A 63 -42.23 -2.94 5.13
CA GLU A 63 -40.83 -3.33 4.97
C GLU A 63 -40.68 -4.37 3.85
N LEU A 64 -39.64 -4.19 3.02
CA LEU A 64 -39.30 -5.12 1.95
C LEU A 64 -38.50 -6.29 2.55
N ILE A 65 -38.84 -7.51 2.16
CA ILE A 65 -38.10 -8.71 2.55
C ILE A 65 -36.79 -8.72 1.77
N SER A 66 -35.65 -8.63 2.46
CA SER A 66 -34.35 -8.73 1.81
C SER A 66 -34.08 -10.15 1.30
N GLU A 67 -33.27 -10.29 0.25
CA GLU A 67 -32.91 -11.61 -0.26
C GLU A 67 -32.10 -12.44 0.74
N ASP A 68 -31.36 -11.79 1.65
CA ASP A 68 -30.63 -12.50 2.71
C ASP A 68 -31.56 -13.16 3.72
N MET A 69 -32.73 -12.56 4.00
CA MET A 69 -33.75 -13.18 4.86
C MET A 69 -34.39 -14.42 4.23
N LYS A 70 -34.27 -14.58 2.89
CA LYS A 70 -34.80 -15.73 2.17
C LYS A 70 -33.79 -16.88 2.05
N LYS A 71 -32.55 -16.69 2.50
CA LYS A 71 -31.52 -17.73 2.48
C LYS A 71 -31.70 -18.69 3.65
N PRO A 72 -31.46 -20.00 3.45
CA PRO A 72 -31.44 -20.95 4.55
C PRO A 72 -30.32 -20.59 5.53
N THR A 73 -30.59 -20.64 6.84
CA THR A 73 -29.59 -20.42 7.88
C THR A 73 -28.67 -21.63 8.04
N GLN A 74 -29.16 -22.81 7.70
CA GLN A 74 -28.37 -24.03 7.65
C GLN A 74 -28.91 -24.96 6.55
N ILE A 75 -28.00 -25.65 5.86
CA ILE A 75 -28.33 -26.73 4.93
C ILE A 75 -27.62 -27.98 5.42
N ILE A 76 -28.35 -29.08 5.52
CA ILE A 76 -27.84 -30.36 6.01
C ILE A 76 -27.91 -31.34 4.85
N TYR A 77 -26.75 -31.74 4.33
CA TYR A 77 -26.68 -32.67 3.21
C TYR A 77 -26.55 -34.11 3.69
N ALA A 78 -27.24 -35.04 3.04
CA ALA A 78 -27.14 -36.47 3.35
C ALA A 78 -25.69 -36.97 3.36
N SER A 79 -24.90 -36.48 2.39
CA SER A 79 -23.50 -36.83 2.19
C SER A 79 -22.56 -36.44 3.33
N GLU A 80 -22.89 -35.41 4.10
CA GLU A 80 -22.11 -34.94 5.27
C GLU A 80 -22.31 -35.87 6.47
N LEU A 81 -23.45 -36.56 6.52
CA LEU A 81 -23.80 -37.48 7.61
C LEU A 81 -23.37 -38.92 7.29
N SER A 82 -23.69 -39.39 6.08
CA SER A 82 -23.35 -40.74 5.63
C SER A 82 -23.49 -40.90 4.12
N GLN A 83 -22.50 -41.55 3.51
CA GLN A 83 -22.50 -41.88 2.08
C GLN A 83 -23.60 -42.87 1.66
N ARG A 84 -24.31 -43.49 2.61
CA ARG A 84 -25.38 -44.48 2.36
C ARG A 84 -26.79 -43.88 2.37
N LEU A 85 -26.94 -42.65 2.83
CA LEU A 85 -28.24 -42.00 2.91
C LEU A 85 -28.67 -41.52 1.52
N VAL A 86 -29.87 -41.92 1.11
CA VAL A 86 -30.56 -41.46 -0.10
C VAL A 86 -32.01 -41.15 0.25
N THR A 87 -32.68 -40.28 -0.51
CA THR A 87 -34.02 -39.78 -0.16
C THR A 87 -34.08 -39.06 1.20
N PHE A 88 -32.95 -38.52 1.67
CA PHE A 88 -32.87 -37.82 2.95
C PHE A 88 -33.66 -36.51 2.92
N GLY A 89 -34.59 -36.33 3.85
CA GLY A 89 -35.54 -35.21 3.82
C GLY A 89 -36.88 -35.56 3.17
N TRP A 90 -37.17 -36.84 2.96
CA TRP A 90 -38.46 -37.29 2.43
C TRP A 90 -39.62 -37.03 3.40
N SER A 91 -39.39 -37.25 4.69
CA SER A 91 -40.30 -36.92 5.78
C SER A 91 -39.53 -36.19 6.88
N LEU A 92 -40.21 -35.27 7.55
CA LEU A 92 -39.64 -34.45 8.62
C LEU A 92 -40.60 -34.43 9.81
N SER A 93 -40.06 -34.39 11.02
CA SER A 93 -40.80 -34.13 12.25
C SER A 93 -39.90 -33.35 13.19
N GLY A 94 -40.26 -32.11 13.50
CA GLY A 94 -39.50 -31.26 14.42
C GLY A 94 -40.37 -30.66 15.52
N GLY A 95 -39.77 -29.82 16.36
CA GLY A 95 -40.47 -29.05 17.39
C GLY A 95 -40.56 -29.71 18.76
N LEU A 96 -39.87 -30.84 18.97
CA LEU A 96 -39.79 -31.51 20.27
C LEU A 96 -38.33 -31.68 20.67
N ASP A 97 -38.01 -31.32 21.92
CA ASP A 97 -36.72 -31.59 22.54
C ASP A 97 -36.63 -33.08 22.93
N MET A 98 -35.66 -33.79 22.35
CA MET A 98 -35.49 -35.24 22.54
C MET A 98 -34.33 -35.58 23.48
N ASP A 99 -33.53 -34.59 23.90
CA ASP A 99 -32.38 -34.80 24.80
C ASP A 99 -32.39 -33.93 26.07
N ASN A 100 -33.50 -33.22 26.32
CA ASN A 100 -33.73 -32.33 27.47
C ASN A 100 -32.71 -31.18 27.56
N ASN A 101 -32.23 -30.68 26.42
CA ASN A 101 -31.32 -29.52 26.39
C ASN A 101 -32.04 -28.17 26.27
N LEU A 102 -33.38 -28.18 26.28
CA LEU A 102 -34.33 -27.08 26.11
C LEU A 102 -34.56 -26.64 24.66
N TYR A 103 -33.81 -27.14 23.69
CA TYR A 103 -33.96 -26.81 22.27
C TYR A 103 -34.72 -27.91 21.52
N PRO A 104 -35.63 -27.55 20.59
CA PRO A 104 -36.32 -28.53 19.79
C PRO A 104 -35.38 -29.22 18.80
N ASP A 105 -35.55 -30.52 18.63
CA ASP A 105 -34.76 -31.34 17.71
C ASP A 105 -35.52 -31.64 16.40
N LEU A 106 -34.81 -32.22 15.44
CA LEU A 106 -35.36 -32.57 14.13
C LEU A 106 -35.11 -34.04 13.79
N LEU A 107 -36.18 -34.77 13.48
CA LEU A 107 -36.13 -36.12 12.93
C LEU A 107 -36.32 -36.09 11.40
N VAL A 108 -35.41 -36.74 10.68
CA VAL A 108 -35.39 -36.77 9.21
C VAL A 108 -35.49 -38.21 8.69
N GLY A 109 -36.49 -38.46 7.84
CA GLY A 109 -36.67 -39.75 7.17
C GLY A 109 -35.88 -39.88 5.88
N SER A 110 -35.36 -41.09 5.64
CA SER A 110 -34.59 -41.51 4.46
C SER A 110 -35.04 -42.93 4.08
N TYR A 111 -36.24 -43.04 3.53
CA TYR A 111 -36.95 -44.32 3.40
C TYR A 111 -36.21 -45.33 2.50
N ALA A 112 -35.62 -44.87 1.39
CA ALA A 112 -34.92 -45.76 0.46
C ALA A 112 -33.61 -46.33 1.07
N SER A 113 -33.09 -45.71 2.13
CA SER A 113 -31.97 -46.22 2.91
C SER A 113 -32.40 -47.03 4.14
N ASN A 114 -33.71 -47.22 4.36
CA ASN A 114 -34.27 -47.81 5.59
C ASN A 114 -33.77 -47.10 6.87
N ALA A 115 -33.66 -45.77 6.83
CA ALA A 115 -33.05 -44.98 7.91
C ALA A 115 -33.92 -43.80 8.34
N ALA A 116 -33.81 -43.44 9.62
CA ALA A 116 -34.25 -42.19 10.19
C ALA A 116 -33.09 -41.58 10.99
N VAL A 117 -32.89 -40.26 10.90
CA VAL A 117 -31.79 -39.54 11.51
C VAL A 117 -32.34 -38.50 12.49
N LEU A 118 -31.94 -38.59 13.75
CA LEU A 118 -32.21 -37.56 14.76
C LEU A 118 -31.08 -36.54 14.76
N LEU A 119 -31.41 -35.29 14.48
CA LEU A 119 -30.52 -34.13 14.52
C LEU A 119 -30.86 -33.33 15.76
N LYS A 120 -29.86 -33.18 16.64
CA LYS A 120 -30.04 -32.51 17.92
C LYS A 120 -29.54 -31.07 17.85
N SER A 121 -30.30 -30.15 18.42
CA SER A 121 -30.01 -28.71 18.38
C SER A 121 -29.01 -28.31 19.46
N ARG A 122 -28.09 -27.40 19.14
CA ARG A 122 -27.03 -26.95 20.07
C ARG A 122 -27.49 -25.69 20.81
N PRO A 123 -27.17 -25.52 22.11
CA PRO A 123 -27.44 -24.28 22.82
C PRO A 123 -26.77 -23.06 22.18
N VAL A 124 -27.50 -21.95 22.05
CA VAL A 124 -27.04 -20.74 21.36
C VAL A 124 -26.53 -19.70 22.36
N VAL A 125 -25.28 -19.29 22.19
CA VAL A 125 -24.62 -18.23 22.95
C VAL A 125 -24.87 -16.91 22.24
N ASN A 126 -25.62 -16.02 22.91
CA ASN A 126 -25.85 -14.65 22.50
C ASN A 126 -24.86 -13.74 23.22
N VAL A 127 -24.03 -13.03 22.48
CA VAL A 127 -23.11 -12.02 23.04
C VAL A 127 -23.83 -10.69 23.25
N PHE A 128 -23.46 -9.96 24.30
CA PHE A 128 -23.95 -8.61 24.57
C PHE A 128 -22.79 -7.73 25.05
N ASN A 129 -22.97 -6.40 24.99
CA ASN A 129 -21.94 -5.42 25.36
C ASN A 129 -20.57 -5.66 24.70
N HIS A 130 -20.56 -6.31 23.53
CA HIS A 130 -19.33 -6.54 22.79
C HIS A 130 -18.86 -5.25 22.11
N THR A 131 -17.75 -4.70 22.56
CA THR A 131 -17.21 -3.43 22.02
C THR A 131 -15.70 -3.49 21.96
N LEU A 132 -15.13 -2.98 20.87
CA LEU A 132 -13.71 -2.68 20.76
C LEU A 132 -13.56 -1.16 20.65
N LYS A 133 -12.77 -0.54 21.54
CA LYS A 133 -12.59 0.91 21.55
C LYS A 133 -11.17 1.31 21.92
N PHE A 134 -10.64 2.29 21.22
CA PHE A 134 -9.48 3.04 21.71
C PHE A 134 -9.92 4.03 22.80
N LEU A 135 -9.25 3.99 23.95
CA LEU A 135 -9.51 4.91 25.06
C LEU A 135 -8.75 6.21 24.81
N SER A 136 -9.28 7.03 23.89
CA SER A 136 -8.84 8.40 23.61
C SER A 136 -10.05 9.28 23.33
N GLU A 137 -10.12 10.44 23.99
CA GLU A 137 -11.26 11.38 23.87
C GLU A 137 -11.42 11.93 22.44
N GLY A 138 -10.31 12.12 21.72
CA GLY A 138 -10.30 12.70 20.37
C GLY A 138 -10.22 11.68 19.23
N LYS A 139 -10.14 10.37 19.52
CA LYS A 139 -9.75 9.33 18.55
C LYS A 139 -8.46 9.66 17.79
N THR A 140 -7.56 10.40 18.43
CA THR A 140 -6.25 10.74 17.90
C THR A 140 -5.14 10.18 18.78
N ILE A 141 -3.96 10.00 18.17
CA ILE A 141 -2.71 9.71 18.88
C ILE A 141 -1.62 10.68 18.42
N ASP A 142 -1.03 11.41 19.36
CA ASP A 142 0.13 12.26 19.10
C ASP A 142 1.42 11.43 19.12
N ILE A 143 2.15 11.40 18.00
CA ILE A 143 3.43 10.68 17.88
C ILE A 143 4.57 11.44 18.59
N GLU A 144 4.48 12.77 18.69
CA GLU A 144 5.51 13.60 19.32
C GLU A 144 5.53 13.43 20.84
N SER A 145 4.39 13.03 21.41
CA SER A 145 4.26 12.62 22.82
C SER A 145 5.19 11.47 23.21
N ALA A 146 5.73 10.70 22.25
CA ALA A 146 6.77 9.69 22.49
C ALA A 146 8.01 10.25 23.23
N SER A 147 8.29 11.54 23.08
CA SER A 147 9.42 12.22 23.72
C SER A 147 9.12 12.78 25.12
N GLN A 148 7.85 12.79 25.53
CA GLN A 148 7.39 13.34 26.79
C GLN A 148 7.30 12.24 27.86
N GLU A 149 7.90 12.45 29.04
CA GLU A 149 7.90 11.46 30.12
C GLU A 149 6.50 11.20 30.72
N THR A 150 5.55 12.12 30.54
CA THR A 150 4.20 12.05 31.13
C THR A 150 3.16 11.39 30.24
N SER A 151 3.42 11.24 28.93
CA SER A 151 2.44 10.79 27.93
C SER A 151 3.01 9.74 26.97
N GLY A 152 4.34 9.64 26.81
CA GLY A 152 5.02 8.58 26.07
C GLY A 152 5.19 7.29 26.88
N CYS A 153 5.36 6.18 26.16
CA CYS A 153 5.68 4.88 26.74
C CYS A 153 7.09 4.43 26.37
N ARG A 154 7.65 3.52 27.18
CA ARG A 154 8.88 2.80 26.84
C ARG A 154 8.57 1.35 26.54
N THR A 155 8.96 0.89 25.35
CA THR A 155 8.84 -0.53 24.96
C THR A 155 9.71 -1.41 25.86
N PRO A 156 9.42 -2.72 25.96
CA PRO A 156 10.33 -3.69 26.59
C PRO A 156 11.77 -3.64 26.05
N SER A 157 11.92 -3.33 24.76
CA SER A 157 13.20 -3.11 24.06
C SER A 157 13.88 -1.76 24.38
N GLY A 158 13.23 -0.85 25.13
CA GLY A 158 13.81 0.42 25.59
C GLY A 158 13.58 1.62 24.67
N HIS A 159 12.79 1.48 23.61
CA HIS A 159 12.46 2.58 22.69
C HIS A 159 11.34 3.46 23.27
N SER A 160 11.44 4.77 23.08
CA SER A 160 10.38 5.71 23.46
C SER A 160 9.38 5.84 22.32
N VAL A 161 8.11 5.60 22.61
CA VAL A 161 7.03 5.44 21.62
C VAL A 161 5.74 6.12 22.10
N ALA A 162 4.88 6.50 21.16
CA ALA A 162 3.53 6.96 21.48
C ALA A 162 2.63 5.75 21.70
N CYS A 163 1.85 5.77 22.78
CA CYS A 163 1.03 4.64 23.19
C CYS A 163 -0.41 5.05 23.50
N ILE A 164 -1.32 4.09 23.38
CA ILE A 164 -2.75 4.25 23.64
C ILE A 164 -3.31 2.95 24.20
N LEU A 165 -4.40 3.04 24.97
CA LEU A 165 -5.10 1.87 25.50
C LEU A 165 -6.22 1.45 24.53
N LEU A 166 -6.29 0.15 24.26
CA LEU A 166 -7.32 -0.52 23.48
C LEU A 166 -8.12 -1.42 24.42
N GLU A 167 -9.43 -1.19 24.53
CA GLU A 167 -10.33 -1.96 25.37
C GLU A 167 -11.27 -2.83 24.53
N PHE A 168 -11.33 -4.11 24.87
CA PHE A 168 -12.34 -5.05 24.37
C PHE A 168 -13.21 -5.53 25.52
N CYS A 169 -14.51 -5.28 25.44
CA CYS A 169 -15.51 -5.81 26.37
C CYS A 169 -16.39 -6.82 25.66
N VAL A 170 -16.85 -7.85 26.38
CA VAL A 170 -17.87 -8.80 25.91
C VAL A 170 -18.54 -9.47 27.11
N GLY A 171 -19.85 -9.66 27.04
CA GLY A 171 -20.62 -10.54 27.91
C GLY A 171 -21.42 -11.53 27.08
N TYR A 172 -21.95 -12.57 27.72
CA TYR A 172 -22.78 -13.56 27.03
C TYR A 172 -23.97 -14.03 27.86
N ARG A 173 -24.99 -14.49 27.16
CA ARG A 173 -26.23 -15.06 27.70
C ARG A 173 -26.80 -16.12 26.75
N GLY A 174 -27.75 -16.91 27.23
CA GLY A 174 -28.45 -17.88 26.40
C GLY A 174 -29.20 -18.92 27.24
N THR A 175 -30.26 -19.49 26.67
CA THR A 175 -31.00 -20.58 27.30
C THR A 175 -30.17 -21.86 27.18
N GLY A 176 -30.04 -22.66 28.24
CA GLY A 176 -29.33 -23.95 28.20
C GLY A 176 -27.81 -23.86 27.98
N VAL A 177 -27.21 -22.66 27.97
CA VAL A 177 -25.75 -22.49 27.91
C VAL A 177 -25.13 -22.68 29.31
N PRO A 178 -23.88 -23.17 29.41
CA PRO A 178 -23.15 -23.28 30.67
C PRO A 178 -23.02 -21.95 31.44
N ASP A 179 -22.73 -22.03 32.74
CA ASP A 179 -22.48 -20.85 33.60
C ASP A 179 -21.13 -20.18 33.30
N ASP A 180 -20.19 -20.94 32.75
CA ASP A 180 -18.87 -20.50 32.30
C ASP A 180 -18.59 -20.94 30.85
N ILE A 181 -18.06 -20.02 30.05
CA ILE A 181 -17.56 -20.33 28.70
C ILE A 181 -16.19 -19.70 28.50
N GLU A 182 -15.43 -20.25 27.56
CA GLU A 182 -14.15 -19.70 27.14
C GLU A 182 -14.22 -19.24 25.68
N LEU A 183 -13.86 -17.99 25.44
CA LEU A 183 -13.68 -17.44 24.11
C LEU A 183 -12.20 -17.45 23.73
N PHE A 184 -11.89 -17.88 22.52
CA PHE A 184 -10.62 -17.62 21.86
C PHE A 184 -10.71 -16.29 21.13
N ILE A 185 -9.84 -15.35 21.46
CA ILE A 185 -9.84 -13.99 20.92
C ILE A 185 -8.58 -13.78 20.10
N GLU A 186 -8.76 -13.23 18.90
CA GLU A 186 -7.71 -12.86 17.96
C GLU A 186 -7.78 -11.36 17.70
N TYR A 187 -6.78 -10.63 18.18
CA TYR A 187 -6.62 -9.21 17.90
C TYR A 187 -5.61 -9.01 16.77
N THR A 188 -5.92 -8.04 15.91
CA THR A 188 -5.07 -7.64 14.80
C THR A 188 -4.96 -6.12 14.77
N LEU A 189 -3.75 -5.59 14.91
CA LEU A 189 -3.47 -4.16 14.77
C LEU A 189 -3.11 -3.80 13.32
N ASP A 190 -3.51 -2.61 12.90
CA ASP A 190 -3.30 -2.07 11.56
C ASP A 190 -3.78 -3.04 10.45
N GLU A 191 -5.03 -3.52 10.57
CA GLU A 191 -5.58 -4.60 9.71
C GLU A 191 -5.50 -4.31 8.20
N LYS A 192 -5.44 -3.02 7.82
CA LYS A 192 -5.54 -2.54 6.44
C LYS A 192 -4.20 -2.37 5.72
N VAL A 193 -3.06 -2.55 6.39
CA VAL A 193 -1.74 -2.23 5.85
C VAL A 193 -0.82 -3.46 5.93
N ASN A 194 0.02 -3.66 4.90
CA ASN A 194 0.97 -4.78 4.83
C ASN A 194 2.12 -4.64 5.83
N GLU A 195 2.64 -3.41 6.01
CA GLU A 195 3.64 -3.10 7.03
C GLU A 195 2.91 -2.46 8.23
N PRO A 196 2.80 -3.17 9.36
CA PRO A 196 2.05 -2.66 10.50
C PRO A 196 2.79 -1.50 11.16
N ARG A 197 2.04 -0.46 11.48
CA ARG A 197 2.56 0.73 12.15
C ARG A 197 2.31 0.73 13.66
N MET A 198 1.48 -0.22 14.11
CA MET A 198 0.98 -0.34 15.48
C MET A 198 1.22 -1.75 16.03
N PHE A 199 1.64 -1.83 17.30
CA PHE A 199 2.09 -3.06 17.94
C PHE A 199 1.58 -3.16 19.38
N PHE A 200 1.43 -4.37 19.89
CA PHE A 200 1.11 -4.60 21.29
C PHE A 200 2.35 -4.44 22.17
N MET A 201 2.23 -3.74 23.30
CA MET A 201 3.33 -3.59 24.27
C MET A 201 3.76 -4.92 24.91
N SER A 202 2.85 -5.89 24.99
CA SER A 202 3.08 -7.17 25.68
C SER A 202 4.01 -8.11 24.92
N ASN A 203 3.95 -8.11 23.60
CA ASN A 203 4.70 -9.06 22.76
C ASN A 203 5.47 -8.40 21.60
N GLU A 204 5.37 -7.06 21.44
CA GLU A 204 5.97 -6.29 20.34
C GLU A 204 5.57 -6.80 18.94
N LYS A 205 4.39 -7.42 18.82
CA LYS A 205 3.82 -7.93 17.57
C LYS A 205 2.54 -7.21 17.19
N ARG A 206 2.18 -7.34 15.92
CA ARG A 206 0.94 -6.85 15.32
C ARG A 206 -0.29 -7.62 15.80
N ASP A 207 -0.14 -8.93 15.96
CA ASP A 207 -1.23 -9.85 16.27
C ASP A 207 -1.06 -10.42 17.69
N LEU A 208 -2.18 -10.60 18.38
CA LEU A 208 -2.26 -11.15 19.72
C LEU A 208 -3.42 -12.14 19.81
N GLN A 209 -3.16 -13.31 20.38
CA GLN A 209 -4.18 -14.33 20.63
C GLN A 209 -4.23 -14.63 22.11
N GLU A 210 -5.43 -14.72 22.67
CA GLU A 210 -5.64 -15.07 24.08
C GLU A 210 -6.96 -15.81 24.29
N GLN A 211 -7.09 -16.41 25.47
CA GLN A 211 -8.34 -17.02 25.91
C GLN A 211 -8.97 -16.15 27.00
N LEU A 212 -10.27 -15.91 26.89
CA LEU A 212 -11.06 -15.14 27.84
C LEU A 212 -12.15 -16.02 28.44
N GLN A 213 -12.03 -16.26 29.74
CA GLN A 213 -13.07 -16.88 30.54
C GLN A 213 -14.17 -15.87 30.83
N LEU A 214 -15.42 -16.26 30.59
CA LEU A 214 -16.59 -15.44 30.81
C LEU A 214 -17.57 -16.15 31.73
N GLU A 215 -18.22 -15.37 32.60
CA GLU A 215 -19.33 -15.81 33.44
C GLU A 215 -20.67 -15.35 32.86
N ARG A 216 -21.68 -16.21 32.92
CA ARG A 216 -22.99 -15.97 32.29
C ARG A 216 -23.65 -14.71 32.86
N GLU A 217 -24.24 -13.90 31.99
CA GLU A 217 -24.85 -12.58 32.29
C GLU A 217 -23.88 -11.52 32.84
N ILE A 218 -22.57 -11.77 32.84
CA ILE A 218 -21.55 -10.82 33.29
C ILE A 218 -20.69 -10.40 32.10
N ALA A 219 -20.51 -9.09 31.92
CA ALA A 219 -19.60 -8.55 30.92
C ALA A 219 -18.18 -8.43 31.49
N THR A 220 -17.19 -8.85 30.71
CA THR A 220 -15.78 -8.77 31.07
C THR A 220 -15.04 -7.92 30.04
N CYS A 221 -14.15 -7.04 30.52
CA CYS A 221 -13.34 -6.16 29.69
C CYS A 221 -11.85 -6.50 29.83
N LYS A 222 -11.13 -6.45 28.71
CA LYS A 222 -9.68 -6.58 28.62
C LYS A 222 -9.12 -5.31 28.00
N VAL A 223 -8.13 -4.74 28.68
CA VAL A 223 -7.42 -3.54 28.23
C VAL A 223 -6.01 -3.93 27.84
N HIS A 224 -5.63 -3.57 26.62
CA HIS A 224 -4.31 -3.79 26.05
C HIS A 224 -3.66 -2.44 25.77
N GLN A 225 -2.40 -2.29 26.14
CA GLN A 225 -1.62 -1.12 25.75
C GLN A 225 -0.95 -1.38 24.40
N VAL A 226 -1.18 -0.50 23.44
CA VAL A 226 -0.62 -0.58 22.09
C VAL A 226 0.20 0.67 21.81
N TYR A 227 1.18 0.56 20.91
CA TYR A 227 2.07 1.66 20.58
C TYR A 227 2.29 1.79 19.08
N VAL A 228 2.72 2.98 18.68
CA VAL A 228 2.99 3.38 17.30
C VAL A 228 4.45 3.81 17.22
N MET A 229 5.18 3.29 16.21
CA MET A 229 6.58 3.68 16.00
C MET A 229 6.67 5.15 15.56
N THR A 230 7.75 5.84 15.90
CA THR A 230 7.94 7.26 15.54
C THR A 230 8.42 7.45 14.10
N THR A 231 9.06 6.44 13.51
CA THR A 231 9.70 6.48 12.18
C THR A 231 8.77 6.03 11.04
N LEU A 232 7.50 6.43 11.08
CA LEU A 232 6.49 6.00 10.09
C LEU A 232 6.52 6.86 8.83
N THR A 233 6.42 6.21 7.67
CA THR A 233 6.22 6.86 6.37
C THR A 233 4.74 7.24 6.18
N ASP A 234 3.83 6.29 6.34
CA ASP A 234 2.39 6.55 6.24
C ASP A 234 1.83 7.07 7.58
N LYS A 235 1.58 8.38 7.64
CA LYS A 235 0.92 9.08 8.76
C LYS A 235 -0.53 9.47 8.46
N LEU A 236 -1.03 9.18 7.26
CA LEU A 236 -2.35 9.62 6.81
C LEU A 236 -3.42 8.55 7.02
N THR A 237 -3.09 7.28 6.79
CA THR A 237 -4.04 6.18 6.91
C THR A 237 -4.42 5.95 8.38
N PRO A 238 -5.72 5.87 8.74
CA PRO A 238 -6.14 5.57 10.10
C PRO A 238 -5.54 4.25 10.62
N LEU A 239 -5.15 4.23 11.88
CA LEU A 239 -4.64 3.06 12.59
C LEU A 239 -5.85 2.27 13.09
N ALA A 240 -6.20 1.19 12.38
CA ALA A 240 -7.35 0.36 12.70
C ALA A 240 -6.96 -0.86 13.53
N ALA A 241 -7.69 -1.14 14.61
CA ALA A 241 -7.59 -2.40 15.34
C ALA A 241 -8.85 -3.24 15.06
N GLY A 242 -8.64 -4.53 14.83
CA GLY A 242 -9.69 -5.53 14.66
C GLY A 242 -9.62 -6.57 15.78
N VAL A 243 -10.78 -7.10 16.15
CA VAL A 243 -10.90 -8.28 17.04
C VAL A 243 -11.88 -9.27 16.43
N LYS A 244 -11.50 -10.54 16.46
CA LYS A 244 -12.34 -11.69 16.09
C LYS A 244 -12.35 -12.65 17.27
N TYR A 245 -13.47 -13.31 17.51
CA TYR A 245 -13.54 -14.28 18.60
C TYR A 245 -14.41 -15.49 18.25
N SER A 246 -14.07 -16.62 18.84
CA SER A 246 -14.75 -17.91 18.67
C SER A 246 -14.85 -18.65 20.00
N LEU A 247 -15.75 -19.64 20.11
CA LEU A 247 -15.84 -20.50 21.28
C LEU A 247 -14.69 -21.51 21.27
N VAL A 248 -14.04 -21.70 22.41
CA VAL A 248 -13.07 -22.80 22.58
C VAL A 248 -13.83 -24.12 22.65
N GLU A 249 -13.54 -25.03 21.72
CA GLU A 249 -14.14 -26.37 21.73
C GLU A 249 -13.45 -27.26 22.77
N PRO A 250 -14.21 -27.95 23.65
CA PRO A 250 -13.63 -28.89 24.60
C PRO A 250 -12.95 -30.06 23.86
N SER A 251 -11.75 -30.41 24.30
CA SER A 251 -10.96 -31.50 23.71
C SER A 251 -11.73 -32.83 23.71
N TYR A 252 -11.81 -33.49 22.55
CA TYR A 252 -12.52 -34.77 22.30
C TYR A 252 -12.26 -35.88 23.34
N ARG A 253 -11.11 -35.87 24.02
CA ARG A 253 -10.77 -36.87 25.06
C ARG A 253 -11.60 -36.76 26.34
N ARG A 254 -12.28 -35.62 26.56
CA ARG A 254 -13.22 -35.36 27.64
C ARG A 254 -14.57 -34.88 27.09
N ALA A 255 -14.93 -35.28 25.87
CA ALA A 255 -16.22 -34.90 25.31
C ALA A 255 -17.33 -35.35 26.26
N PRO A 256 -18.08 -34.43 26.89
CA PRO A 256 -19.24 -34.83 27.66
C PRO A 256 -20.23 -35.49 26.69
N ARG A 257 -21.12 -36.32 27.21
CA ARG A 257 -22.32 -36.76 26.47
C ARG A 257 -23.23 -35.58 26.03
N SER A 258 -22.87 -34.36 26.41
CA SER A 258 -23.60 -33.11 26.19
C SER A 258 -23.12 -32.40 24.92
N LEU A 259 -24.04 -31.78 24.21
CA LEU A 259 -23.77 -30.97 23.02
C LEU A 259 -22.99 -29.71 23.39
N THR A 260 -22.01 -29.33 22.57
CA THR A 260 -21.28 -28.09 22.76
C THR A 260 -22.14 -26.90 22.30
N PRO A 261 -22.12 -25.77 23.01
CA PRO A 261 -22.84 -24.58 22.59
C PRO A 261 -22.24 -23.98 21.31
N ILE A 262 -22.99 -23.11 20.64
CA ILE A 262 -22.58 -22.41 19.41
C ILE A 262 -22.84 -20.91 19.55
N LEU A 263 -21.95 -20.06 19.01
CA LEU A 263 -22.19 -18.62 18.94
C LEU A 263 -23.34 -18.31 17.97
N ASN A 264 -24.17 -17.33 18.32
CA ASN A 264 -25.20 -16.84 17.44
C ASN A 264 -24.59 -16.24 16.16
N GLN A 265 -24.76 -16.94 15.03
CA GLN A 265 -24.22 -16.57 13.73
C GLN A 265 -24.87 -15.32 13.10
N ARG A 266 -26.02 -14.88 13.63
CA ARG A 266 -26.65 -13.61 13.22
C ARG A 266 -25.95 -12.39 13.84
N GLN A 267 -25.15 -12.58 14.89
CA GLN A 267 -24.40 -11.50 15.52
C GLN A 267 -23.04 -11.31 14.86
N LYS A 268 -22.56 -10.06 14.84
CA LYS A 268 -21.24 -9.76 14.30
C LYS A 268 -20.16 -10.30 15.24
N LEU A 269 -19.42 -11.32 14.79
CA LEU A 269 -18.34 -11.97 15.55
C LEU A 269 -16.97 -11.31 15.34
N SER A 270 -16.95 -10.15 14.68
CA SER A 270 -15.77 -9.34 14.46
C SER A 270 -16.07 -7.86 14.69
N LEU A 271 -15.21 -7.17 15.41
CA LEU A 271 -15.34 -5.73 15.67
C LEU A 271 -14.07 -5.02 15.20
N SER A 272 -14.20 -3.74 14.90
CA SER A 272 -13.09 -2.91 14.48
C SER A 272 -13.30 -1.49 14.98
N ASP A 273 -12.24 -0.85 15.44
CA ASP A 273 -12.20 0.58 15.73
C ASP A 273 -10.93 1.18 15.11
N SER A 274 -10.89 2.50 14.95
CA SER A 274 -9.73 3.17 14.36
C SER A 274 -9.50 4.54 14.96
N ILE A 275 -8.22 4.91 15.06
CA ILE A 275 -7.74 6.25 15.44
C ILE A 275 -6.91 6.85 14.32
N THR A 276 -6.75 8.17 14.33
CA THR A 276 -5.84 8.88 13.43
C THR A 276 -4.63 9.39 14.18
N ILE A 277 -3.51 9.57 13.49
CA ILE A 277 -2.37 10.28 14.06
C ILE A 277 -2.78 11.76 14.17
N GLN A 278 -2.56 12.39 15.33
CA GLN A 278 -2.84 13.81 15.54
C GLN A 278 -1.97 14.62 14.56
N LYS A 279 -2.61 15.54 13.85
CA LYS A 279 -1.96 16.41 12.88
C LYS A 279 -2.20 17.86 13.27
N ASN A 280 -1.29 18.76 12.90
CA ASN A 280 -1.49 20.19 13.04
C ASN A 280 -2.35 20.76 11.87
N CYS A 281 -3.51 20.15 11.59
CA CYS A 281 -4.40 20.52 10.48
C CYS A 281 -5.67 21.27 10.95
N GLY A 282 -5.57 22.12 11.97
CA GLY A 282 -6.73 22.84 12.50
C GLY A 282 -7.85 21.96 13.08
N GLU A 283 -9.07 22.49 13.16
CA GLU A 283 -10.23 21.84 13.82
C GLU A 283 -10.91 20.77 12.95
N ASP A 284 -10.75 20.82 11.63
CA ASP A 284 -11.36 19.87 10.70
C ASP A 284 -10.50 18.61 10.45
N ASN A 285 -9.26 18.59 10.97
CA ASN A 285 -8.28 17.51 10.80
C ASN A 285 -7.90 17.20 9.34
N VAL A 286 -8.14 18.14 8.41
CA VAL A 286 -7.83 17.98 6.98
C VAL A 286 -6.71 18.94 6.59
N CYS A 287 -5.47 18.44 6.47
CA CYS A 287 -4.34 19.29 6.08
C CYS A 287 -4.43 19.69 4.60
N ILE A 288 -4.55 20.99 4.36
CA ILE A 288 -4.48 21.66 3.06
C ILE A 288 -3.18 22.48 3.00
N PRO A 289 -2.10 21.96 2.39
CA PRO A 289 -0.84 22.68 2.26
C PRO A 289 -0.87 23.70 1.12
N ASP A 290 0.12 24.58 1.10
CA ASP A 290 0.37 25.59 0.05
C ASP A 290 1.86 25.54 -0.31
N LEU A 291 2.22 24.76 -1.32
CA LEU A 291 3.61 24.46 -1.66
C LEU A 291 4.12 25.39 -2.75
N ILE A 292 5.07 26.27 -2.40
CA ILE A 292 5.62 27.26 -3.33
C ILE A 292 7.01 26.81 -3.78
N LEU A 293 7.16 26.50 -5.07
CA LEU A 293 8.42 26.09 -5.68
C LEU A 293 9.14 27.28 -6.33
N THR A 294 10.42 27.46 -5.98
CA THR A 294 11.33 28.38 -6.67
C THR A 294 12.53 27.62 -7.23
N PHE A 295 12.73 27.71 -8.54
CA PHE A 295 13.84 27.08 -9.24
C PHE A 295 14.78 28.13 -9.85
N THR A 296 16.06 28.05 -9.50
CA THR A 296 17.10 28.95 -10.00
C THR A 296 18.13 28.16 -10.81
N ALA A 297 18.36 28.60 -12.04
CA ALA A 297 19.36 28.01 -12.93
C ALA A 297 20.11 29.14 -13.67
N PRO A 298 21.37 28.91 -14.09
CA PRO A 298 22.11 29.89 -14.88
C PRO A 298 21.42 30.12 -16.23
N GLU A 299 21.46 31.36 -16.73
CA GLU A 299 20.88 31.67 -18.05
C GLU A 299 21.65 31.04 -19.21
N LYS A 300 22.98 30.94 -19.04
CA LYS A 300 23.91 30.38 -20.02
C LYS A 300 24.82 29.34 -19.38
N TYR A 301 25.05 28.25 -20.08
CA TYR A 301 25.99 27.20 -19.73
C TYR A 301 26.98 27.00 -20.88
N ILE A 302 28.27 27.20 -20.60
CA ILE A 302 29.34 26.93 -21.57
C ILE A 302 29.59 25.43 -21.55
N SER A 303 29.48 24.78 -22.71
CA SER A 303 29.72 23.33 -22.83
C SER A 303 31.18 23.01 -22.50
N ASP A 304 31.41 22.40 -21.35
CA ASP A 304 32.72 21.98 -20.86
C ASP A 304 32.56 20.64 -20.14
N ARG A 305 33.27 19.60 -20.60
CA ARG A 305 33.22 18.25 -20.02
C ARG A 305 33.67 18.20 -18.56
N LYS A 306 34.34 19.23 -18.04
CA LYS A 306 34.82 19.30 -16.65
C LYS A 306 33.95 20.15 -15.74
N LYS A 307 32.98 20.90 -16.29
CA LYS A 307 32.16 21.84 -15.52
C LYS A 307 30.77 21.27 -15.28
N LEU A 308 30.40 21.12 -14.02
CA LEU A 308 29.04 20.73 -13.64
C LEU A 308 28.07 21.89 -13.83
N LEU A 309 26.88 21.58 -14.33
CA LEU A 309 25.73 22.47 -14.32
C LEU A 309 25.05 22.35 -12.94
N GLU A 310 25.20 23.39 -12.12
CA GLU A 310 24.54 23.47 -10.81
C GLU A 310 23.22 24.26 -10.94
N VAL A 311 22.16 23.72 -10.34
CA VAL A 311 20.83 24.37 -10.24
C VAL A 311 20.35 24.32 -8.80
N ASP A 312 19.54 25.30 -8.41
CA ASP A 312 19.06 25.45 -7.04
C ASP A 312 17.53 25.33 -6.97
N VAL A 313 17.07 24.55 -6.00
CA VAL A 313 15.66 24.30 -5.73
C VAL A 313 15.34 24.77 -4.32
N ARG A 314 14.29 25.59 -4.19
CA ARG A 314 13.73 25.98 -2.90
C ARG A 314 12.23 25.71 -2.90
N VAL A 315 11.74 25.06 -1.85
CA VAL A 315 10.31 24.82 -1.65
C VAL A 315 9.92 25.32 -0.27
N ILE A 316 8.83 26.07 -0.17
CA ILE A 316 8.29 26.56 1.10
C ILE A 316 6.84 26.11 1.19
N ASN A 317 6.43 25.58 2.34
CA ASN A 317 5.03 25.34 2.66
C ASN A 317 4.46 26.54 3.41
N ASN A 318 3.46 27.21 2.87
CA ASN A 318 2.93 28.47 3.38
C ASN A 318 1.57 28.32 4.10
N ALA A 319 0.98 27.13 4.07
CA ALA A 319 -0.25 26.78 4.80
C ALA A 319 0.01 25.59 5.73
N GLU A 320 -0.89 24.62 5.82
CA GLU A 320 -0.81 23.51 6.78
C GLU A 320 0.23 22.44 6.39
N ASP A 321 0.56 21.55 7.31
CA ASP A 321 1.58 20.50 7.12
C ASP A 321 1.37 19.65 5.85
N ALA A 322 2.40 19.53 5.01
CA ALA A 322 2.38 18.74 3.77
C ALA A 322 3.03 17.36 3.98
N PHE A 323 2.26 16.27 3.87
CA PHE A 323 2.75 14.90 4.07
C PHE A 323 3.30 14.28 2.78
N GLU A 324 4.38 13.50 2.93
CA GLU A 324 5.15 12.93 1.81
C GLU A 324 5.49 13.95 0.72
N ALA A 325 5.92 15.16 1.12
CA ALA A 325 6.29 16.20 0.19
C ALA A 325 7.57 15.82 -0.57
N ARG A 326 7.51 15.92 -1.91
CA ARG A 326 8.58 15.55 -2.84
C ARG A 326 8.75 16.57 -3.96
N VAL A 327 9.97 16.67 -4.47
CA VAL A 327 10.29 17.38 -5.71
C VAL A 327 10.68 16.39 -6.79
N TYR A 328 10.15 16.59 -7.99
CA TYR A 328 10.43 15.82 -9.18
C TYR A 328 11.16 16.69 -10.19
N VAL A 329 12.33 16.22 -10.63
CA VAL A 329 13.16 16.87 -11.65
C VAL A 329 13.43 15.84 -12.75
N PRO A 330 12.61 15.80 -13.81
CA PRO A 330 12.94 15.08 -15.04
C PRO A 330 14.28 15.58 -15.57
N VAL A 331 15.22 14.66 -15.81
CA VAL A 331 16.56 15.01 -16.29
C VAL A 331 16.47 15.32 -17.79
N PRO A 332 16.86 16.53 -18.23
CA PRO A 332 16.86 16.87 -19.65
C PRO A 332 17.78 15.95 -20.46
N ALA A 333 17.44 15.70 -21.72
CA ALA A 333 18.30 14.93 -22.62
C ALA A 333 19.69 15.58 -22.75
N GLY A 334 20.75 14.76 -22.74
CA GLY A 334 22.14 15.23 -22.78
C GLY A 334 22.77 15.51 -21.40
N LEU A 335 21.97 15.52 -20.32
CA LEU A 335 22.45 15.66 -18.95
C LEU A 335 22.39 14.34 -18.16
N SER A 336 23.31 14.19 -17.21
CA SER A 336 23.33 13.10 -16.23
C SER A 336 23.43 13.69 -14.82
N TYR A 337 22.67 13.14 -13.88
CA TYR A 337 22.66 13.58 -12.49
C TYR A 337 23.87 13.02 -11.74
N ILE A 338 24.59 13.90 -11.03
CA ILE A 338 25.76 13.50 -10.24
C ILE A 338 25.42 13.40 -8.76
N ASN A 339 24.98 14.50 -8.15
CA ASN A 339 24.71 14.57 -6.72
C ASN A 339 23.80 15.75 -6.36
N PHE A 340 23.42 15.80 -5.08
CA PHE A 340 22.75 16.93 -4.47
C PHE A 340 23.57 17.48 -3.29
N LYS A 341 23.35 18.75 -2.97
CA LYS A 341 23.91 19.43 -1.80
C LYS A 341 22.78 20.11 -1.04
N ALA A 342 22.45 19.59 0.14
CA ALA A 342 21.52 20.28 1.03
C ALA A 342 22.13 21.61 1.50
N LYS A 343 21.32 22.67 1.52
CA LYS A 343 21.68 24.00 2.03
C LYS A 343 20.87 24.27 3.30
N ASP A 344 21.29 25.27 4.07
CA ASP A 344 20.54 25.75 5.26
C ASP A 344 20.20 24.67 6.32
N ASN A 345 21.05 23.65 6.43
CA ASN A 345 20.92 22.52 7.38
C ASN A 345 19.59 21.73 7.26
N THR A 346 19.00 21.69 6.05
CA THR A 346 17.75 20.97 5.79
C THR A 346 17.99 19.48 5.53
N SER A 347 17.15 18.61 6.09
CA SER A 347 17.21 17.16 5.83
C SER A 347 16.49 16.82 4.52
N VAL A 348 17.24 16.80 3.41
CA VAL A 348 16.75 16.42 2.07
C VAL A 348 17.48 15.18 1.61
N THR A 349 16.77 14.24 0.99
CA THR A 349 17.37 13.05 0.37
C THR A 349 16.89 12.91 -1.06
N CYS A 350 17.81 12.87 -2.02
CA CYS A 350 17.50 12.72 -3.44
C CYS A 350 17.99 11.38 -4.00
N PHE A 351 17.19 10.76 -4.86
CA PHE A 351 17.51 9.52 -5.55
C PHE A 351 17.01 9.55 -7.00
N LEU A 352 17.59 8.68 -7.84
CA LEU A 352 17.21 8.56 -9.25
C LEU A 352 16.11 7.51 -9.44
N ARG A 353 15.15 7.81 -10.31
CA ARG A 353 14.14 6.86 -10.78
C ARG A 353 14.07 6.89 -12.31
N ALA A 354 14.23 5.74 -12.94
CA ALA A 354 14.09 5.56 -14.38
C ALA A 354 12.79 4.79 -14.69
N VAL A 355 11.95 5.35 -15.56
CA VAL A 355 10.75 4.69 -16.08
C VAL A 355 10.87 4.68 -17.60
N GLY A 356 11.23 3.52 -18.17
CA GLY A 356 11.57 3.42 -19.59
C GLY A 356 12.82 4.24 -19.93
N SER A 357 12.71 5.16 -20.91
CA SER A 357 13.77 6.10 -21.31
C SER A 357 13.83 7.38 -20.47
N ASN A 358 12.83 7.63 -19.63
CA ASN A 358 12.73 8.88 -18.87
C ASN A 358 13.35 8.69 -17.49
N VAL A 359 14.37 9.50 -17.21
CA VAL A 359 15.07 9.52 -15.92
C VAL A 359 14.65 10.77 -15.16
N SER A 360 14.31 10.63 -13.88
CA SER A 360 13.96 11.75 -13.01
C SER A 360 14.69 11.64 -11.67
N VAL A 361 15.15 12.77 -11.17
CA VAL A 361 15.63 12.91 -9.80
C VAL A 361 14.42 13.20 -8.92
N ILE A 362 14.24 12.41 -7.87
CA ILE A 362 13.17 12.59 -6.88
C ILE A 362 13.84 12.93 -5.56
N CYS A 363 13.43 14.04 -4.95
CA CYS A 363 13.93 14.50 -3.65
C CYS A 363 12.82 14.48 -2.62
N ASP A 364 13.01 13.74 -1.53
CA ASP A 364 12.15 13.80 -0.34
C ASP A 364 12.47 15.07 0.44
N ILE A 365 11.47 15.93 0.64
CA ILE A 365 11.63 17.25 1.25
C ILE A 365 10.89 17.41 2.59
N GLY A 366 10.10 16.41 3.00
CA GLY A 366 9.52 16.37 4.35
C GLY A 366 8.37 15.38 4.48
N ASN A 367 8.21 14.80 5.67
CA ASN A 367 7.07 13.96 6.00
C ASN A 367 6.64 14.10 7.49
N PRO A 368 5.93 15.18 7.86
CA PRO A 368 5.50 16.28 6.98
C PRO A 368 6.60 17.32 6.72
N LEU A 369 6.42 18.14 5.68
CA LEU A 369 7.04 19.46 5.55
C LEU A 369 6.15 20.46 6.33
N PRO A 370 6.60 20.99 7.48
CA PRO A 370 5.73 21.74 8.36
C PRO A 370 5.26 23.08 7.79
N MET A 371 4.15 23.60 8.33
CA MET A 371 3.67 24.96 8.07
C MET A 371 4.79 26.02 8.24
N HIS A 372 4.88 26.92 7.27
CA HIS A 372 5.89 27.99 7.16
C HIS A 372 7.35 27.53 7.19
N LYS A 373 7.61 26.24 6.96
CA LYS A 373 8.96 25.70 6.77
C LYS A 373 9.22 25.44 5.30
N GLY A 374 10.50 25.41 4.95
CA GLY A 374 10.93 25.16 3.59
C GLY A 374 12.29 24.49 3.56
N VAL A 375 12.62 23.94 2.41
CA VAL A 375 13.91 23.32 2.12
C VAL A 375 14.62 24.07 1.00
N HIS A 376 15.94 23.96 1.00
CA HIS A 376 16.79 24.56 -0.03
C HIS A 376 17.95 23.61 -0.33
N PHE A 377 18.10 23.23 -1.59
CA PHE A 377 19.16 22.30 -2.00
C PHE A 377 19.57 22.56 -3.45
N GLY A 378 20.83 22.27 -3.74
CA GLY A 378 21.38 22.32 -5.09
C GLY A 378 21.49 20.93 -5.72
N LEU A 379 21.30 20.84 -7.02
CA LEU A 379 21.52 19.65 -7.84
C LEU A 379 22.64 19.90 -8.84
N SER A 380 23.53 18.92 -9.01
CA SER A 380 24.64 19.01 -9.96
C SER A 380 24.46 18.01 -11.10
N PHE A 381 24.57 18.50 -12.33
CA PHE A 381 24.47 17.70 -13.55
C PHE A 381 25.77 17.77 -14.36
N GLU A 382 26.12 16.67 -15.01
CA GLU A 382 27.20 16.62 -16.02
C GLU A 382 26.59 16.54 -17.43
N GLN A 383 27.25 17.15 -18.41
CA GLN A 383 26.85 17.05 -19.81
C GLN A 383 27.52 15.83 -20.47
N LEU A 384 26.71 14.84 -20.86
CA LEU A 384 27.18 13.64 -21.59
C LEU A 384 26.78 13.63 -23.07
N GLY A 385 25.74 14.37 -23.44
CA GLY A 385 25.24 14.45 -24.81
C GLY A 385 24.92 15.88 -25.25
N ASP A 386 24.47 16.01 -26.49
CA ASP A 386 24.13 17.29 -27.08
C ASP A 386 22.76 17.79 -26.58
N PRO A 387 22.62 19.10 -26.31
CA PRO A 387 21.34 19.69 -25.96
C PRO A 387 20.35 19.64 -27.12
N VAL A 388 19.05 19.62 -26.80
CA VAL A 388 17.99 19.78 -27.78
C VAL A 388 17.77 21.28 -28.01
N ASP A 389 17.77 21.73 -29.26
CA ASP A 389 17.59 23.15 -29.63
C ASP A 389 18.56 24.12 -28.92
N ASN A 390 19.81 23.67 -28.69
CA ASN A 390 20.84 24.44 -27.98
C ASN A 390 20.45 24.87 -26.56
N GLN A 391 19.54 24.13 -25.90
CA GLN A 391 19.13 24.42 -24.53
C GLN A 391 18.83 23.16 -23.71
N PHE A 392 18.94 23.28 -22.39
CA PHE A 392 18.41 22.29 -21.45
C PHE A 392 17.14 22.86 -20.81
N LEU A 393 16.01 22.17 -21.01
CA LEU A 393 14.71 22.56 -20.47
C LEU A 393 14.41 21.79 -19.18
N PHE A 394 14.36 22.49 -18.06
CA PHE A 394 13.99 21.93 -16.75
C PHE A 394 12.52 22.20 -16.45
N LEU A 395 11.74 21.13 -16.25
CA LEU A 395 10.37 21.18 -15.73
C LEU A 395 10.37 20.59 -14.31
N VAL A 396 10.49 21.43 -13.29
CA VAL A 396 10.54 21.00 -11.90
C VAL A 396 9.15 21.09 -11.29
N THR A 397 8.75 20.07 -10.54
CA THR A 397 7.46 20.05 -9.85
C THR A 397 7.60 19.66 -8.38
N ALA A 398 6.91 20.37 -7.49
CA ALA A 398 6.70 19.97 -6.11
C ALA A 398 5.32 19.31 -5.98
N ASN A 399 5.21 18.26 -5.15
CA ASN A 399 3.94 17.60 -4.90
C ASN A 399 3.92 16.98 -3.49
N SER A 400 2.74 16.80 -2.93
CA SER A 400 2.51 16.07 -1.68
C SER A 400 1.33 15.10 -1.82
N THR A 401 1.08 14.29 -0.80
CA THR A 401 -0.09 13.40 -0.78
C THR A 401 -1.39 14.12 -0.39
N ASN A 402 -1.26 15.30 0.23
CA ASN A 402 -2.38 16.16 0.57
C ASN A 402 -2.90 16.90 -0.67
N ALA A 403 -4.21 17.14 -0.70
CA ALA A 403 -4.82 17.97 -1.72
C ALA A 403 -4.61 19.44 -1.37
N GLU A 404 -4.03 20.18 -2.31
CA GLU A 404 -3.88 21.63 -2.23
C GLU A 404 -5.04 22.34 -2.94
N GLU A 405 -5.32 23.58 -2.54
CA GLU A 405 -6.35 24.44 -3.15
C GLU A 405 -6.10 24.62 -4.66
N PRO A 406 -7.13 24.52 -5.53
CA PRO A 406 -6.94 24.59 -6.98
C PRO A 406 -6.23 25.86 -7.49
N ARG A 407 -6.28 26.96 -6.72
CA ARG A 407 -5.70 28.25 -7.09
C ARG A 407 -4.21 28.38 -6.78
N SER A 408 -3.68 27.67 -5.79
CA SER A 408 -2.26 27.73 -5.45
C SER A 408 -1.42 26.73 -6.25
N ARG A 409 -2.01 25.66 -6.77
CA ARG A 409 -1.30 24.59 -7.53
C ARG A 409 -0.39 25.03 -8.68
N GLU A 410 -0.55 26.23 -9.23
CA GLU A 410 0.28 26.71 -10.34
C GLU A 410 1.72 27.03 -9.91
N ASP A 411 1.95 27.44 -8.65
CA ASP A 411 3.29 27.79 -8.15
C ASP A 411 4.11 26.58 -7.65
N ASN A 412 3.53 25.38 -7.71
CA ASN A 412 4.22 24.11 -7.55
C ASN A 412 5.12 23.73 -8.73
N ILE A 413 5.00 24.45 -9.86
CA ILE A 413 5.65 24.09 -11.13
C ILE A 413 6.59 25.21 -11.56
N ALA A 414 7.83 24.86 -11.88
CA ALA A 414 8.80 25.79 -12.42
C ALA A 414 9.37 25.27 -13.75
N LEU A 415 9.28 26.09 -14.80
CA LEU A 415 9.86 25.83 -16.11
C LEU A 415 11.00 26.81 -16.38
N LYS A 416 12.21 26.31 -16.63
CA LYS A 416 13.38 27.13 -16.93
C LYS A 416 14.26 26.52 -18.01
N SER A 417 14.66 27.33 -18.99
CA SER A 417 15.61 26.96 -20.03
C SER A 417 16.99 27.49 -19.71
N VAL A 418 18.01 26.65 -19.86
CA VAL A 418 19.43 27.01 -19.79
C VAL A 418 20.00 26.95 -21.20
N LEU A 419 20.43 28.09 -21.75
CA LEU A 419 21.02 28.15 -23.09
C LEU A 419 22.44 27.59 -23.06
N VAL A 420 22.77 26.75 -24.04
CA VAL A 420 24.11 26.18 -24.17
C VAL A 420 24.91 27.00 -25.17
N ASP A 421 26.06 27.48 -24.73
CA ASP A 421 27.03 28.22 -25.55
C ASP A 421 28.31 27.41 -25.72
N ALA A 422 29.04 27.65 -26.81
CA ALA A 422 30.27 26.94 -27.12
C ALA A 422 31.44 27.93 -27.17
N ASP A 423 32.49 27.65 -26.40
CA ASP A 423 33.72 28.44 -26.38
C ASP A 423 34.90 27.57 -26.83
N THR A 424 35.46 27.91 -27.99
CA THR A 424 36.52 27.13 -28.64
C THR A 424 37.71 28.04 -28.94
N GLN A 425 38.92 27.56 -28.62
CA GLN A 425 40.16 28.27 -28.91
C GLN A 425 41.10 27.35 -29.69
N LEU A 426 41.01 27.39 -31.01
CA LEU A 426 41.86 26.61 -31.90
C LEU A 426 43.20 27.32 -32.11
N ILE A 427 44.29 26.62 -31.80
CA ILE A 427 45.66 27.10 -32.00
C ILE A 427 46.34 26.20 -33.03
N LEU A 428 46.77 26.80 -34.13
CA LEU A 428 47.63 26.17 -35.13
C LEU A 428 49.10 26.50 -34.82
N TYR A 429 49.95 25.49 -34.73
CA TYR A 429 51.39 25.66 -34.61
C TYR A 429 52.11 24.80 -35.66
N GLY A 430 53.30 25.22 -36.05
CA GLY A 430 54.11 24.47 -37.00
C GLY A 430 55.59 24.68 -36.79
N SER A 431 56.38 23.71 -37.26
CA SER A 431 57.84 23.76 -37.25
C SER A 431 58.42 23.09 -38.50
N SER A 432 59.66 23.46 -38.85
CA SER A 432 60.43 22.84 -39.93
C SER A 432 61.64 22.14 -39.33
N ASP A 433 61.95 20.95 -39.84
CA ASP A 433 63.07 20.13 -39.42
C ASP A 433 63.86 19.62 -40.65
N PRO A 434 65.06 20.14 -40.92
CA PRO A 434 65.73 21.22 -40.19
C PRO A 434 65.07 22.59 -40.41
N GLU A 435 65.29 23.53 -39.49
CA GLU A 435 64.78 24.92 -39.61
C GLU A 435 65.53 25.71 -40.68
N ASN A 436 66.85 25.48 -40.78
CA ASN A 436 67.72 26.09 -41.78
C ASN A 436 68.46 25.00 -42.55
N VAL A 437 68.59 25.19 -43.86
CA VAL A 437 69.33 24.29 -44.74
C VAL A 437 70.42 25.09 -45.45
N GLU A 438 71.67 24.72 -45.23
CA GLU A 438 72.77 25.17 -46.07
C GLU A 438 72.78 24.34 -47.36
N TYR A 439 72.40 24.95 -48.47
CA TYR A 439 72.26 24.28 -49.75
C TYR A 439 73.39 24.65 -50.71
N ASN A 440 74.22 23.67 -51.07
CA ASN A 440 75.24 23.83 -52.11
C ASN A 440 74.88 22.99 -53.34
N ARG A 441 74.44 23.66 -54.42
CA ARG A 441 74.00 23.04 -55.67
C ARG A 441 75.06 22.12 -56.32
N THR A 442 76.35 22.39 -56.11
CA THR A 442 77.43 21.61 -56.74
C THR A 442 77.61 20.21 -56.14
N LEU A 443 77.01 19.94 -54.97
CA LEU A 443 77.09 18.65 -54.29
C LEU A 443 76.02 17.64 -54.76
N TYR A 444 75.06 18.05 -55.59
CA TYR A 444 73.92 17.23 -56.01
C TYR A 444 73.88 17.07 -57.54
N ASP A 445 73.85 15.82 -58.03
CA ASP A 445 73.80 15.51 -59.47
C ASP A 445 72.37 15.22 -59.94
N PHE A 446 71.79 16.18 -60.66
CA PHE A 446 70.42 16.12 -61.17
C PHE A 446 70.22 15.17 -62.38
N LYS A 447 71.29 14.55 -62.91
CA LYS A 447 71.16 13.58 -64.01
C LYS A 447 70.50 12.25 -63.59
N TYR A 448 70.61 11.87 -62.31
CA TYR A 448 70.10 10.59 -61.81
C TYR A 448 69.07 10.81 -60.69
N LYS A 449 67.82 11.15 -61.00
CA LYS A 449 66.75 11.41 -60.01
C LYS A 449 66.10 10.14 -59.44
N THR A 450 66.89 9.16 -59.03
CA THR A 450 66.38 7.84 -58.59
C THR A 450 66.34 7.66 -57.07
N ARG A 451 67.01 8.52 -56.29
CA ARG A 451 67.02 8.48 -54.81
C ARG A 451 66.94 9.90 -54.23
N GLU A 452 66.38 10.01 -53.02
CA GLU A 452 66.19 11.29 -52.32
C GLU A 452 67.51 12.04 -52.09
N GLU A 453 68.60 11.30 -51.82
CA GLU A 453 69.96 11.84 -51.66
C GLU A 453 70.48 12.63 -52.88
N HIS A 454 69.93 12.40 -54.07
CA HIS A 454 70.30 13.12 -55.29
C HIS A 454 69.51 14.42 -55.50
N LEU A 455 68.39 14.61 -54.79
CA LEU A 455 67.51 15.77 -54.94
C LEU A 455 67.86 16.89 -53.95
N GLY A 456 68.35 16.52 -52.77
CA GLY A 456 68.75 17.46 -51.73
C GLY A 456 68.48 16.91 -50.32
N PRO A 457 68.79 17.70 -49.29
CA PRO A 457 68.45 17.33 -47.92
C PRO A 457 66.93 17.30 -47.73
N GLN A 458 66.44 16.32 -46.99
CA GLN A 458 65.03 16.22 -46.61
C GLN A 458 64.66 17.38 -45.68
N ILE A 459 63.54 18.03 -45.97
CA ILE A 459 62.94 19.05 -45.10
C ILE A 459 61.55 18.57 -44.69
N THR A 460 61.32 18.47 -43.39
CA THR A 460 60.06 18.01 -42.83
C THR A 460 59.33 19.16 -42.16
N HIS A 461 58.18 19.56 -42.71
CA HIS A 461 57.27 20.52 -42.07
C HIS A 461 56.24 19.77 -41.24
N LYS A 462 56.18 20.07 -39.94
CA LYS A 462 55.23 19.49 -38.98
C LYS A 462 54.22 20.56 -38.61
N TYR A 463 52.92 20.25 -38.73
CA TYR A 463 51.83 21.12 -38.31
C TYR A 463 51.00 20.42 -37.24
N GLY A 464 50.60 21.14 -36.20
CA GLY A 464 49.72 20.66 -35.15
C GLY A 464 48.59 21.63 -34.91
N LEU A 465 47.38 21.11 -34.80
CA LEU A 465 46.20 21.84 -34.38
C LEU A 465 45.82 21.40 -32.97
N SER A 466 45.68 22.35 -32.04
CA SER A 466 45.28 22.07 -30.67
C SER A 466 44.12 22.97 -30.27
N ASN A 467 43.01 22.37 -29.84
CA ASN A 467 41.96 23.10 -29.15
C ASN A 467 42.36 23.32 -27.69
N LYS A 468 42.55 24.57 -27.30
CA LYS A 468 42.76 25.00 -25.90
C LYS A 468 41.47 25.45 -25.21
N GLY A 469 40.39 25.62 -25.97
CA GLY A 469 39.08 25.99 -25.43
C GLY A 469 38.40 24.81 -24.71
N PRO A 470 37.43 25.11 -23.82
CA PRO A 470 36.72 24.10 -23.06
C PRO A 470 35.72 23.27 -23.90
N SER A 471 35.18 23.84 -24.97
CA SER A 471 34.17 23.17 -25.80
C SER A 471 34.78 22.29 -26.88
N HIS A 472 34.10 21.17 -27.15
CA HIS A 472 34.50 20.24 -28.20
C HIS A 472 34.22 20.82 -29.60
N VAL A 473 35.11 20.55 -30.56
CA VAL A 473 34.95 20.96 -31.96
C VAL A 473 34.61 19.72 -32.77
N MET A 474 33.44 19.72 -33.43
CA MET A 474 32.97 18.58 -34.24
C MET A 474 33.75 18.43 -35.55
N GLU A 475 34.05 19.56 -36.20
CA GLU A 475 34.78 19.60 -37.46
C GLU A 475 35.63 20.87 -37.52
N SER A 476 36.84 20.76 -38.09
CA SER A 476 37.74 21.88 -38.33
C SER A 476 38.49 21.69 -39.64
N GLU A 477 38.59 22.74 -40.44
CA GLU A 477 39.35 22.74 -41.69
C GLU A 477 40.73 23.38 -41.48
N VAL A 478 41.79 22.73 -41.96
CA VAL A 478 43.15 23.29 -42.00
C VAL A 478 43.63 23.37 -43.44
N VAL A 479 43.91 24.59 -43.90
CA VAL A 479 44.40 24.84 -45.26
C VAL A 479 45.91 25.12 -45.22
N ILE A 480 46.71 24.26 -45.86
CA ILE A 480 48.16 24.41 -45.96
C ILE A 480 48.52 24.87 -47.37
N LEU A 481 49.16 26.04 -47.46
CA LEU A 481 49.70 26.55 -48.71
C LEU A 481 51.14 26.07 -48.89
N TRP A 482 51.35 25.09 -49.78
CA TRP A 482 52.68 24.51 -50.02
C TRP A 482 53.37 25.14 -51.24
N PRO A 483 54.57 25.73 -51.09
CA PRO A 483 55.32 26.29 -52.20
C PRO A 483 55.94 25.16 -53.05
N THR A 484 55.18 24.65 -54.03
CA THR A 484 55.60 23.54 -54.89
C THR A 484 56.53 23.94 -56.04
N LYS A 485 56.50 25.21 -56.46
CA LYS A 485 57.27 25.73 -57.59
C LYS A 485 57.70 27.17 -57.35
N THR A 486 58.83 27.52 -57.94
CA THR A 486 59.31 28.91 -58.00
C THR A 486 58.55 29.72 -59.07
N LEU A 487 58.62 31.06 -59.02
CA LEU A 487 58.05 31.95 -60.04
C LEU A 487 58.62 31.69 -61.45
N SER A 488 59.80 31.07 -61.54
CA SER A 488 60.46 30.62 -62.76
C SER A 488 59.94 29.27 -63.29
N GLY A 489 59.05 28.60 -62.57
CA GLY A 489 58.46 27.31 -62.96
C GLY A 489 59.36 26.09 -62.73
N GLU A 490 60.50 26.28 -62.06
CA GLU A 490 61.35 25.20 -61.52
C GLU A 490 60.81 24.67 -60.20
#